data_AF-A0A656GK84-F1
#
_entry.id   AF-A0A656GK84-F1
#
_cell.length_a   1.000
_cell.length_b   1.000
_cell.length_c   1.000
_cell.angle_alpha   90.00
_cell.angle_beta   90.00
_cell.angle_gamma   90.00
#
_symmetry.space_group_name_H-M   'P 1'
#
loop_
_entity.id
_entity.type
_entity.pdbx_description
1 polymer ?
#
loop_
_entity_poly.entity_id
_entity_poly.type
_entity_poly.pdbx_seq_one_letter_code
_entity_poly.pdbx_strand_id
1 'polypeptide(L)'
;KPIASHFDLICGTSAGGLLALGLASEIPASELKVLFEKQGKEIFASRDFKRKGLGFWKKAKHSNAGLRAVLERRFGTTTIGELKHRVLIPSVNYTTGKGQFFKTPHHPTFERDYQMTLVDVALATSAAPVYFPSVRNDRGVFVDGGLVGNAPGLFGLHEIRTFLAPDRNARVRVLAIGTMTVGATVSGGRDLDQGVMGWG
;
A
#
# COMPACT_ATOMS: atom_id res chain seq x y z
N LYS A 1 -7.92 2.81 23.64
CA LYS A 1 -6.53 2.41 23.30
C LYS A 1 -6.42 2.33 21.78
N PRO A 2 -5.34 2.80 21.13
CA PRO A 2 -5.19 2.71 19.68
C PRO A 2 -5.17 1.25 19.22
N ILE A 3 -5.85 0.93 18.11
CA ILE A 3 -5.90 -0.45 17.57
C ILE A 3 -4.49 -0.99 17.30
N ALA A 4 -3.59 -0.13 16.79
CA ALA A 4 -2.22 -0.50 16.51
C ALA A 4 -1.45 -1.05 17.72
N SER A 5 -1.80 -0.63 18.95
CA SER A 5 -1.17 -1.11 20.19
C SER A 5 -1.45 -2.58 20.53
N HIS A 6 -2.33 -3.24 19.77
CA HIS A 6 -2.60 -4.68 19.89
C HIS A 6 -1.75 -5.53 18.94
N PHE A 7 -0.94 -4.92 18.08
CA PHE A 7 -0.16 -5.60 17.05
C PHE A 7 1.33 -5.28 17.22
N ASP A 8 2.17 -6.32 17.22
CA ASP A 8 3.62 -6.15 17.22
C ASP A 8 4.17 -5.63 15.88
N LEU A 9 3.43 -5.90 14.80
CA LEU A 9 3.73 -5.50 13.43
C LEU A 9 2.42 -5.36 12.63
N ILE A 10 2.29 -4.28 11.86
CA ILE A 10 1.16 -4.04 10.96
C ILE A 10 1.68 -4.07 9.52
N CYS A 11 1.17 -5.00 8.72
CA CYS A 11 1.53 -5.12 7.30
C CYS A 11 0.37 -4.64 6.43
N GLY A 12 0.67 -3.93 5.35
CA GLY A 12 -0.36 -3.46 4.44
C GLY A 12 0.17 -3.17 3.05
N THR A 13 -0.60 -3.55 2.04
CA THR A 13 -0.29 -3.33 0.62
C THR A 13 -1.34 -2.45 -0.03
N SER A 14 -0.92 -1.49 -0.86
CA SER A 14 -1.83 -0.58 -1.57
C SER A 14 -2.80 0.11 -0.60
N ALA A 15 -4.12 0.06 -0.83
CA ALA A 15 -5.15 0.53 0.11
C ALA A 15 -4.91 0.06 1.56
N GLY A 16 -4.52 -1.20 1.76
CA GLY A 16 -4.16 -1.75 3.07
C GLY A 16 -2.89 -1.12 3.65
N GLY A 17 -1.96 -0.68 2.80
CA GLY A 17 -0.77 0.07 3.18
C GLY A 17 -1.10 1.45 3.75
N LEU A 18 -2.02 2.20 3.12
CA LEU A 18 -2.49 3.47 3.70
C LEU A 18 -3.16 3.25 5.07
N LEU A 19 -3.97 2.20 5.19
CA LEU A 19 -4.60 1.84 6.46
C LEU A 19 -3.55 1.48 7.52
N ALA A 20 -2.53 0.69 7.16
CA ALA A 20 -1.45 0.31 8.05
C ALA A 20 -0.68 1.54 8.55
N LEU A 21 -0.31 2.46 7.64
CA LEU A 21 0.35 3.72 8.01
C LEU A 21 -0.54 4.58 8.91
N GLY A 22 -1.82 4.72 8.56
CA GLY A 22 -2.78 5.49 9.37
C GLY A 22 -2.94 4.94 10.78
N LEU A 23 -3.13 3.63 10.91
CA LEU A 23 -3.23 2.95 12.20
C LEU A 23 -1.94 3.09 13.01
N ALA A 24 -0.78 2.96 12.37
CA ALA A 24 0.52 3.12 13.03
C ALA A 24 0.82 4.57 13.47
N SER A 25 0.17 5.56 12.84
CA SER A 25 0.10 6.95 13.32
C SER A 25 -0.96 7.17 14.41
N GLU A 26 -1.54 6.09 14.96
CA GLU A 26 -2.60 6.12 15.98
C GLU A 26 -3.90 6.82 15.55
N ILE A 27 -4.12 6.94 14.24
CA ILE A 27 -5.39 7.49 13.72
C ILE A 27 -6.51 6.48 14.00
N PRO A 28 -7.65 6.92 14.57
CA PRO A 28 -8.80 6.04 14.79
C PRO A 28 -9.27 5.37 13.49
N ALA A 29 -9.54 4.06 13.55
CA ALA A 29 -10.02 3.32 12.38
C ALA A 29 -11.36 3.88 11.82
N SER A 30 -12.20 4.45 12.69
CA SER A 30 -13.42 5.16 12.28
C SER A 30 -13.11 6.37 11.40
N GLU A 31 -12.06 7.13 11.70
CA GLU A 31 -11.62 8.25 10.86
C GLU A 31 -11.02 7.77 9.54
N LEU A 32 -10.24 6.67 9.56
CA LEU A 32 -9.72 6.07 8.33
C LEU A 32 -10.87 5.59 7.43
N LYS A 33 -11.91 4.95 7.98
CA LYS A 33 -13.12 4.58 7.25
C LYS A 33 -13.75 5.80 6.58
N VAL A 34 -13.97 6.87 7.34
CA VAL A 34 -14.55 8.13 6.84
C VAL A 34 -13.68 8.75 5.74
N LEU A 35 -12.36 8.68 5.87
CA LEU A 35 -11.40 9.13 4.86
C LEU A 35 -11.65 8.42 3.52
N PHE A 36 -11.70 7.09 3.53
CA PHE A 36 -11.94 6.31 2.32
C PHE A 36 -13.34 6.54 1.73
N GLU A 37 -14.37 6.62 2.56
CA GLU A 37 -15.76 6.82 2.12
C GLU A 37 -16.00 8.23 1.55
N LYS A 38 -15.49 9.28 2.21
CA LYS A 38 -15.74 10.67 1.81
C LYS A 38 -14.73 11.19 0.80
N GLN A 39 -13.45 10.87 0.98
CA GLN A 39 -12.36 11.37 0.14
C GLN A 39 -11.99 10.40 -0.98
N GLY A 40 -12.60 9.22 -1.08
CA GLY A 40 -12.44 8.32 -2.22
C GLY A 40 -12.70 9.04 -3.56
N LYS A 41 -13.73 9.90 -3.63
CA LYS A 41 -13.98 10.73 -4.82
C LYS A 41 -12.85 11.69 -5.14
N GLU A 42 -12.14 12.23 -4.14
CA GLU A 42 -10.98 13.12 -4.33
C GLU A 42 -9.74 12.32 -4.75
N ILE A 43 -9.47 11.19 -4.09
CA ILE A 43 -8.37 10.26 -4.38
C ILE A 43 -8.47 9.75 -5.82
N PHE A 44 -9.67 9.36 -6.24
CA PHE A 44 -9.96 8.82 -7.57
C PHE A 44 -10.52 9.86 -8.54
N ALA A 45 -10.52 11.15 -8.20
CA ALA A 45 -10.94 12.19 -9.14
C ALA A 45 -9.92 12.29 -10.29
N SER A 46 -10.30 11.84 -11.48
CA SER A 46 -9.57 12.17 -12.71
C SER A 46 -9.82 13.64 -13.03
N ARG A 47 -8.96 14.55 -12.55
CA ARG A 47 -9.08 16.01 -12.79
C ARG A 47 -8.75 16.44 -14.24
N ASP A 48 -8.54 15.49 -15.14
CA ASP A 48 -7.95 15.73 -16.45
C ASP A 48 -8.95 15.32 -17.55
N PHE A 49 -9.62 16.30 -18.15
CA PHE A 49 -10.66 16.11 -19.19
C PHE A 49 -10.16 15.27 -20.37
N LYS A 50 -8.85 15.31 -20.67
CA LYS A 50 -8.20 14.50 -21.71
C LYS A 50 -8.16 13.00 -21.40
N ARG A 51 -8.29 12.60 -20.12
CA ARG A 51 -8.31 11.19 -19.70
C ARG A 51 -9.66 10.51 -19.89
N LYS A 52 -10.76 11.28 -19.97
CA LYS A 52 -12.13 10.76 -20.13
C LYS A 52 -12.47 10.33 -21.56
N GLY A 53 -11.84 10.91 -22.58
CA GLY A 53 -12.23 10.67 -23.99
C GLY A 53 -11.37 9.66 -24.77
N LEU A 54 -10.05 9.66 -24.57
CA LEU A 54 -9.10 8.84 -25.37
C LEU A 54 -7.92 8.30 -24.52
N GLY A 55 -7.91 8.57 -23.21
CA GLY A 55 -6.70 8.56 -22.40
C GLY A 55 -6.36 7.24 -21.70
N PHE A 56 -7.29 6.29 -21.58
CA PHE A 56 -7.05 5.04 -20.84
C PHE A 56 -6.01 4.13 -21.52
N TRP A 57 -5.89 4.21 -22.85
CA TRP A 57 -4.92 3.44 -23.63
C TRP A 57 -3.47 3.99 -23.54
N LYS A 58 -3.28 5.26 -23.15
CA LYS A 58 -1.96 5.91 -23.11
C LYS A 58 -1.57 6.50 -21.74
N LYS A 59 -2.51 6.59 -20.79
CA LYS A 59 -2.31 7.23 -19.47
C LYS A 59 -3.12 6.52 -18.40
N ALA A 60 -2.61 6.53 -17.17
CA ALA A 60 -3.31 5.97 -16.02
C ALA A 60 -4.66 6.68 -15.75
N LYS A 61 -5.64 5.89 -15.28
CA LYS A 61 -7.03 6.29 -15.00
C LYS A 61 -7.15 7.50 -14.08
N HIS A 62 -6.30 7.57 -13.06
CA HIS A 62 -6.28 8.63 -12.05
C HIS A 62 -4.93 9.33 -12.01
N SER A 63 -4.88 10.56 -11.50
CA SER A 63 -3.61 11.25 -11.24
C SER A 63 -3.21 11.05 -9.77
N ASN A 64 -1.91 11.09 -9.48
CA ASN A 64 -1.44 11.01 -8.09
C ASN A 64 -1.76 12.28 -7.29
N ALA A 65 -2.23 13.36 -7.92
CA ALA A 65 -2.42 14.65 -7.27
C ALA A 65 -3.52 14.61 -6.18
N GLY A 66 -4.64 13.93 -6.44
CA GLY A 66 -5.73 13.82 -5.46
C GLY A 66 -5.30 13.01 -4.24
N LEU A 67 -4.72 11.84 -4.48
CA LEU A 67 -4.18 10.99 -3.43
C LEU A 67 -3.07 11.69 -2.63
N ARG A 68 -2.10 12.33 -3.30
CA ARG A 68 -1.02 13.08 -2.67
C ARG A 68 -1.56 14.19 -1.76
N ALA A 69 -2.50 15.01 -2.24
CA ALA A 69 -3.07 16.09 -1.44
C ALA A 69 -3.78 15.58 -0.17
N VAL A 70 -4.50 14.46 -0.27
CA VAL A 70 -5.13 13.81 0.90
C VAL A 70 -4.07 13.33 1.90
N LEU A 71 -3.03 12.67 1.41
CA LEU A 71 -1.95 12.14 2.23
C LEU A 71 -1.14 13.27 2.90
N GLU A 72 -0.81 14.33 2.18
CA GLU A 72 -0.07 15.49 2.70
C GLU A 72 -0.87 16.21 3.80
N ARG A 73 -2.20 16.38 3.63
CA ARG A 73 -3.04 16.94 4.70
C ARG A 73 -3.08 16.08 5.95
N ARG A 74 -2.95 14.74 5.80
CA ARG A 74 -3.09 13.81 6.93
C ARG A 74 -1.78 13.52 7.64
N PHE A 75 -0.72 13.30 6.88
CA PHE A 75 0.58 12.88 7.40
C PHE A 75 1.59 14.01 7.43
N GLY A 76 1.36 15.12 6.73
CA GLY A 76 2.30 16.23 6.65
C GLY A 76 3.68 15.76 6.19
N THR A 77 4.70 16.10 6.96
CA THR A 77 6.10 15.71 6.73
C THR A 77 6.54 14.52 7.57
N THR A 78 5.60 13.83 8.26
CA THR A 78 5.92 12.70 9.12
C THR A 78 6.63 11.61 8.32
N THR A 79 7.66 11.05 8.92
CA THR A 79 8.48 9.96 8.36
C THR A 79 8.10 8.62 8.96
N ILE A 80 8.47 7.53 8.28
CA ILE A 80 8.21 6.17 8.79
C ILE A 80 8.99 5.89 10.10
N GLY A 81 10.12 6.57 10.32
CA GLY A 81 10.88 6.48 11.57
C GLY A 81 10.17 7.07 12.79
N GLU A 82 9.24 8.00 12.57
CA GLU A 82 8.45 8.65 13.63
C GLU A 82 7.20 7.85 14.03
N LEU A 83 6.91 6.75 13.35
CA LEU A 83 5.78 5.89 13.71
C LEU A 83 6.00 5.20 15.05
N LYS A 84 4.97 5.24 15.90
CA LYS A 84 4.99 4.58 17.21
C LYS A 84 4.81 3.07 17.14
N HIS A 85 4.25 2.57 16.05
CA HIS A 85 3.95 1.17 15.83
C HIS A 85 4.69 0.65 14.60
N ARG A 86 5.17 -0.60 14.65
CA ARG A 86 5.98 -1.16 13.57
C ARG A 86 5.12 -1.44 12.35
N VAL A 87 5.64 -1.09 11.17
CA VAL A 87 4.99 -1.38 9.89
C VAL A 87 5.94 -2.07 8.91
N LEU A 88 5.33 -2.80 7.98
CA LEU A 88 5.97 -3.30 6.76
C LEU A 88 5.02 -3.06 5.58
N ILE A 89 5.45 -2.23 4.63
CA ILE A 89 4.66 -1.77 3.50
C ILE A 89 5.33 -2.18 2.18
N PRO A 90 4.79 -3.18 1.45
CA PRO A 90 5.37 -3.61 0.18
C PRO A 90 5.15 -2.61 -0.96
N SER A 91 6.08 -2.58 -1.90
CA SER A 91 6.07 -1.88 -3.18
C SER A 91 7.03 -2.60 -4.14
N VAL A 92 7.06 -2.24 -5.41
CA VAL A 92 8.11 -2.66 -6.34
C VAL A 92 8.93 -1.45 -6.74
N ASN A 93 10.26 -1.53 -6.56
CA ASN A 93 11.18 -0.55 -7.11
C ASN A 93 11.43 -0.92 -8.58
N TYR A 94 10.73 -0.24 -9.47
CA TYR A 94 10.78 -0.43 -10.90
C TYR A 94 12.13 -0.01 -11.51
N THR A 95 12.88 0.88 -10.86
CA THR A 95 14.24 1.24 -11.28
C THR A 95 15.22 0.08 -11.10
N THR A 96 15.06 -0.72 -10.04
CA THR A 96 15.96 -1.85 -9.76
C THR A 96 15.40 -3.21 -10.17
N GLY A 97 14.10 -3.27 -10.51
CA GLY A 97 13.39 -4.52 -10.82
C GLY A 97 13.15 -5.41 -9.60
N LYS A 98 13.25 -4.87 -8.37
CA LYS A 98 13.16 -5.64 -7.13
C LYS A 98 11.96 -5.23 -6.28
N GLY A 99 11.49 -6.15 -5.45
CA GLY A 99 10.57 -5.81 -4.35
C GLY A 99 11.22 -4.83 -3.38
N GLN A 100 10.46 -3.82 -2.97
CA GLN A 100 10.81 -2.88 -1.90
C GLN A 100 9.83 -3.08 -0.75
N PHE A 101 10.33 -3.23 0.47
CA PHE A 101 9.50 -3.34 1.67
C PHE A 101 9.90 -2.19 2.58
N PHE A 102 9.07 -1.15 2.66
CA PHE A 102 9.32 -0.02 3.54
C PHE A 102 8.98 -0.40 4.98
N LYS A 103 9.93 -0.24 5.88
CA LYS A 103 9.82 -0.70 7.27
C LYS A 103 10.18 0.38 8.27
N THR A 104 9.59 0.32 9.46
CA THR A 104 10.13 1.08 10.60
C THR A 104 11.52 0.57 10.97
N PRO A 105 12.39 1.38 11.62
CA PRO A 105 13.74 0.96 12.00
C PRO A 105 13.75 0.06 13.24
N HIS A 106 13.07 -1.09 13.17
CA HIS A 106 12.92 -2.03 14.28
C HIS A 106 14.00 -3.12 14.32
N HIS A 107 14.99 -3.05 13.43
CA HIS A 107 16.17 -3.89 13.42
C HIS A 107 17.40 -3.04 13.08
N PRO A 108 18.58 -3.27 13.68
CA PRO A 108 19.77 -2.45 13.47
C PRO A 108 20.18 -2.28 12.00
N THR A 109 19.93 -3.29 11.16
CA THR A 109 20.27 -3.25 9.73
C THR A 109 19.28 -2.44 8.88
N PHE A 110 18.21 -1.88 9.47
CA PHE A 110 17.18 -1.11 8.76
C PHE A 110 17.51 0.38 8.80
N GLU A 111 18.48 0.77 7.99
CA GLU A 111 19.13 2.09 8.09
C GLU A 111 18.65 3.12 7.06
N ARG A 112 17.71 2.77 6.19
CA ARG A 112 17.37 3.62 5.01
C ARG A 112 15.94 4.08 4.98
N ASP A 113 15.02 3.24 5.42
CA ASP A 113 13.60 3.51 5.23
C ASP A 113 13.10 4.60 6.17
N TYR A 114 13.66 4.70 7.38
CA TYR A 114 13.19 5.60 8.45
C TYR A 114 13.06 7.08 8.05
N GLN A 115 13.82 7.53 7.04
CA GLN A 115 13.80 8.91 6.53
C GLN A 115 12.66 9.17 5.54
N MET A 116 12.02 8.13 5.01
CA MET A 116 10.97 8.26 4.00
C MET A 116 9.70 8.85 4.63
N THR A 117 9.12 9.85 3.96
CA THR A 117 7.82 10.40 4.38
C THR A 117 6.73 9.35 4.24
N LEU A 118 5.74 9.38 5.12
CA LEU A 118 4.56 8.51 5.02
C LEU A 118 3.80 8.73 3.71
N VAL A 119 3.82 9.98 3.21
CA VAL A 119 3.24 10.34 1.91
C VAL A 119 3.91 9.57 0.78
N ASP A 120 5.24 9.55 0.71
CA ASP A 120 5.95 8.87 -0.37
C ASP A 120 5.83 7.36 -0.29
N VAL A 121 5.83 6.79 0.93
CA VAL A 121 5.58 5.35 1.14
C VAL A 121 4.16 4.96 0.71
N ALA A 122 3.16 5.75 1.10
CA ALA A 122 1.76 5.53 0.73
C ALA A 122 1.53 5.63 -0.78
N LEU A 123 2.15 6.61 -1.44
CA LEU A 123 2.08 6.76 -2.89
C LEU A 123 2.77 5.59 -3.61
N ALA A 124 3.96 5.17 -3.13
CA ALA A 124 4.71 4.05 -3.72
C ALA A 124 3.94 2.73 -3.66
N THR A 125 3.35 2.39 -2.50
CA THR A 125 2.61 1.12 -2.34
C THR A 125 1.29 1.08 -3.13
N SER A 126 0.73 2.25 -3.48
CA SER A 126 -0.61 2.38 -4.09
C SER A 126 -0.59 2.72 -5.58
N ALA A 127 0.58 2.79 -6.19
CA ALA A 127 0.77 3.17 -7.59
C ALA A 127 0.37 2.01 -8.54
N ALA A 128 -0.89 1.59 -8.48
CA ALA A 128 -1.43 0.43 -9.19
C ALA A 128 -1.35 0.67 -10.70
N PRO A 129 -0.71 -0.25 -11.48
CA PRO A 129 -0.68 -0.14 -12.93
C PRO A 129 -2.07 0.10 -13.51
N VAL A 130 -2.14 0.90 -14.57
CA VAL A 130 -3.40 1.32 -15.22
C VAL A 130 -4.25 2.29 -14.37
N TYR A 131 -4.26 2.19 -13.04
CA TYR A 131 -5.04 3.09 -12.16
C TYR A 131 -4.29 4.37 -11.79
N PHE A 132 -3.03 4.26 -11.35
CA PHE A 132 -2.19 5.38 -10.93
C PHE A 132 -0.84 5.36 -11.68
N PRO A 133 -0.26 6.53 -11.98
CA PRO A 133 1.10 6.61 -12.50
C PRO A 133 2.10 6.10 -11.48
N SER A 134 3.21 5.52 -11.95
CA SER A 134 4.39 5.24 -11.13
C SER A 134 4.86 6.48 -10.38
N VAL A 135 5.38 6.30 -9.18
CA VAL A 135 5.82 7.40 -8.30
C VAL A 135 7.34 7.44 -8.27
N ARG A 136 7.93 8.62 -8.45
CA ARG A 136 9.38 8.81 -8.34
C ARG A 136 9.72 9.53 -7.04
N ASN A 137 10.77 9.09 -6.38
CA ASN A 137 11.46 9.80 -5.31
C ASN A 137 12.98 9.59 -5.44
N ASP A 138 13.75 10.03 -4.45
CA ASP A 138 15.22 9.97 -4.45
C ASP A 138 15.79 8.54 -4.45
N ARG A 139 14.96 7.52 -4.21
CA ARG A 139 15.32 6.10 -4.20
C ARG A 139 14.91 5.34 -5.46
N GLY A 140 14.30 6.02 -6.43
CA GLY A 140 13.93 5.45 -7.73
C GLY A 140 12.45 5.61 -8.07
N VAL A 141 11.99 4.76 -8.96
CA VAL A 141 10.60 4.71 -9.44
C VAL A 141 9.89 3.52 -8.83
N PHE A 142 8.69 3.75 -8.29
CA PHE A 142 7.92 2.77 -7.55
C PHE A 142 6.56 2.52 -8.19
N VAL A 143 6.11 1.28 -8.09
CA VAL A 143 4.76 0.82 -8.46
C VAL A 143 4.17 -0.02 -7.33
N ASP A 144 2.87 -0.28 -7.42
CA ASP A 144 2.07 -0.89 -6.36
C ASP A 144 2.65 -2.21 -5.81
N GLY A 145 2.54 -2.37 -4.49
CA GLY A 145 3.02 -3.56 -3.79
C GLY A 145 2.23 -4.82 -4.10
N GLY A 146 1.03 -4.71 -4.68
CA GLY A 146 0.21 -5.83 -5.13
C GLY A 146 0.92 -6.73 -6.13
N LEU A 147 1.87 -6.19 -6.89
CA LEU A 147 2.71 -6.94 -7.83
C LEU A 147 3.71 -7.89 -7.15
N VAL A 148 4.06 -7.65 -5.88
CA VAL A 148 4.97 -8.51 -5.10
C VAL A 148 4.27 -9.21 -3.94
N GLY A 149 3.20 -8.62 -3.40
CA GLY A 149 2.62 -9.04 -2.15
C GLY A 149 1.24 -8.46 -1.87
N ASN A 150 0.24 -8.83 -2.67
CA ASN A 150 -1.15 -8.38 -2.46
C ASN A 150 -1.72 -8.75 -1.07
N ALA A 151 -1.28 -9.89 -0.51
CA ALA A 151 -1.58 -10.30 0.86
C ALA A 151 -0.26 -10.41 1.66
N PRO A 152 0.16 -9.36 2.38
CA PRO A 152 1.52 -9.28 2.92
C PRO A 152 1.75 -10.11 4.20
N GLY A 153 0.82 -10.99 4.58
CA GLY A 153 0.89 -11.79 5.80
C GLY A 153 2.13 -12.71 5.84
N LEU A 154 2.54 -13.27 4.69
CA LEU A 154 3.76 -14.06 4.62
C LEU A 154 5.01 -13.22 4.89
N PHE A 155 5.08 -11.99 4.35
CA PHE A 155 6.18 -11.07 4.63
C PHE A 155 6.20 -10.64 6.09
N GLY A 156 5.04 -10.41 6.70
CA GLY A 156 4.93 -10.15 8.14
C GLY A 156 5.42 -11.32 9.00
N LEU A 157 5.08 -12.56 8.63
CA LEU A 157 5.58 -13.75 9.32
C LEU A 157 7.10 -13.89 9.19
N HIS A 158 7.64 -13.67 7.99
CA HIS A 158 9.08 -13.64 7.75
C HIS A 158 9.75 -12.55 8.59
N GLU A 159 9.17 -11.36 8.67
CA GLU A 159 9.68 -10.24 9.44
C GLU A 159 9.81 -10.58 10.92
N ILE A 160 8.75 -11.17 11.49
CA ILE A 160 8.72 -11.57 12.89
C ILE A 160 9.78 -12.63 13.18
N ARG A 161 9.85 -13.67 12.35
CA ARG A 161 10.78 -14.80 12.54
C ARG A 161 12.23 -14.48 12.25
N THR A 162 12.51 -13.46 11.47
CA THR A 162 13.89 -13.16 11.04
C THR A 162 14.48 -11.99 11.82
N PHE A 163 13.68 -10.96 12.11
CA PHE A 163 14.20 -9.70 12.63
C PHE A 163 13.69 -9.33 14.02
N LEU A 164 12.45 -9.66 14.37
CA LEU A 164 11.89 -9.29 15.67
C LEU A 164 12.06 -10.36 16.75
N ALA A 165 12.04 -11.64 16.36
CA ALA A 165 12.11 -12.76 17.30
C ALA A 165 12.84 -13.99 16.71
N PRO A 166 14.08 -13.85 16.19
CA PRO A 166 14.81 -14.93 15.52
C PRO A 166 15.08 -16.15 16.42
N ASP A 167 15.44 -15.92 17.68
CA ASP A 167 15.84 -16.99 18.60
C ASP A 167 14.68 -17.51 19.46
N ARG A 168 13.45 -17.09 19.17
CA ARG A 168 12.28 -17.47 19.96
C ARG A 168 11.42 -18.41 19.15
N ASN A 169 11.01 -19.52 19.78
CA ASN A 169 9.91 -20.34 19.28
C ASN A 169 8.57 -19.60 19.47
N ALA A 170 8.45 -18.44 18.82
CA ALA A 170 7.40 -17.47 19.04
C ALA A 170 6.10 -17.97 18.39
N ARG A 171 5.02 -18.01 19.18
CA ARG A 171 3.68 -18.27 18.65
C ARG A 171 3.16 -17.02 17.93
N VAL A 172 3.26 -17.02 16.61
CA VAL A 172 2.74 -15.93 15.76
C VAL A 172 1.24 -16.11 15.53
N ARG A 173 0.46 -15.05 15.78
CA ARG A 173 -0.96 -14.98 15.46
C ARG A 173 -1.16 -13.90 14.39
N VAL A 174 -1.89 -14.24 13.32
CA VAL A 174 -2.09 -13.36 12.18
C VAL A 174 -3.58 -13.04 12.05
N LEU A 175 -3.90 -11.74 12.00
CA LEU A 175 -5.21 -11.26 11.56
C LEU A 175 -5.06 -10.76 10.12
N ALA A 176 -5.68 -11.47 9.17
CA ALA A 176 -5.67 -11.09 7.75
C ALA A 176 -7.02 -10.50 7.36
N ILE A 177 -7.02 -9.27 6.84
CA ILE A 177 -8.21 -8.58 6.34
C ILE A 177 -8.02 -8.37 4.84
N GLY A 178 -8.85 -9.04 4.03
CA GLY A 178 -8.87 -8.90 2.58
C GLY A 178 -10.00 -8.00 2.10
N THR A 179 -9.82 -7.37 0.95
CA THR A 179 -10.82 -6.52 0.27
C THR A 179 -11.68 -7.29 -0.74
N MET A 180 -11.79 -8.62 -0.59
CA MET A 180 -12.42 -9.55 -1.54
C MET A 180 -13.69 -8.97 -2.16
N THR A 181 -13.75 -8.97 -3.49
CA THR A 181 -14.96 -8.62 -4.24
C THR A 181 -15.74 -9.90 -4.49
N VAL A 182 -16.96 -9.99 -3.97
CA VAL A 182 -17.86 -11.16 -4.12
C VAL A 182 -18.33 -11.35 -5.58
N GLY A 183 -18.14 -10.36 -6.46
CA GLY A 183 -18.80 -10.29 -7.78
C GLY A 183 -18.00 -10.74 -9.01
N ALA A 184 -16.72 -11.12 -8.89
CA ALA A 184 -15.88 -11.46 -10.04
C ALA A 184 -15.52 -12.95 -10.11
N THR A 185 -16.49 -13.83 -9.84
CA THR A 185 -16.33 -15.25 -10.22
C THR A 185 -16.83 -15.41 -11.65
N VAL A 186 -15.96 -15.94 -12.49
CA VAL A 186 -16.32 -16.33 -13.84
C VAL A 186 -17.07 -17.66 -13.74
N SER A 187 -18.20 -17.79 -14.43
CA SER A 187 -18.89 -19.09 -14.53
C SER A 187 -17.93 -20.14 -15.09
N GLY A 188 -17.90 -21.34 -14.51
CA GLY A 188 -17.05 -22.44 -14.99
C GLY A 188 -17.33 -22.89 -16.43
N GLY A 189 -18.43 -22.42 -17.04
CA GLY A 189 -18.75 -22.63 -18.46
C GLY A 189 -18.41 -21.45 -19.38
N ARG A 190 -17.70 -20.40 -18.92
CA ARG A 190 -17.26 -19.31 -19.81
C ARG A 190 -16.18 -19.84 -20.76
N ASP A 191 -16.22 -19.36 -22.00
CA ASP A 191 -15.15 -19.60 -22.98
C ASP A 191 -13.79 -19.14 -22.41
N LEU A 192 -12.81 -20.04 -22.47
CA LEU A 192 -11.49 -19.86 -21.87
C LEU A 192 -10.53 -19.09 -22.80
N ASP A 193 -10.86 -18.97 -24.09
CA ASP A 193 -10.07 -18.20 -25.06
C ASP A 193 -10.37 -16.69 -24.95
N GLN A 194 -9.94 -16.12 -23.82
CA GLN A 194 -10.09 -14.71 -23.52
C GLN A 194 -8.77 -13.98 -23.86
N GLY A 195 -8.80 -13.08 -24.85
CA GLY A 195 -7.70 -12.17 -25.14
C GLY A 195 -7.58 -11.02 -24.12
N VAL A 196 -6.74 -10.01 -24.40
CA VAL A 196 -6.48 -8.86 -23.50
C VAL A 196 -7.76 -8.17 -22.98
N MET A 197 -8.83 -8.12 -23.79
CA MET A 197 -10.12 -7.52 -23.43
C MET A 197 -10.99 -8.44 -22.54
N GLY A 198 -10.76 -9.75 -22.56
CA GLY A 198 -11.50 -10.73 -21.77
C GLY A 198 -10.90 -11.00 -20.38
N TRP A 199 -9.65 -10.58 -20.16
CA TRP A 199 -8.97 -10.60 -18.85
C TRP A 199 -9.14 -9.29 -18.04
N GLY A 200 -9.67 -8.23 -18.66
CA GLY A 200 -9.78 -6.88 -18.09
C GLY A 200 -11.04 -6.61 -17.27
#